data_AF-A0A8J6YU94-F1
#
_entry.id   AF-A0A8J6YU94-F1
#
_cell.length_a   1.000
_cell.length_b   1.000
_cell.length_c   1.000
_cell.angle_alpha   90.00
_cell.angle_beta   90.00
_cell.angle_gamma   90.00
#
_symmetry.space_group_name_H-M   'P 1'
#
loop_
_entity.id
_entity.type
_entity.pdbx_description
1 polymer ?
#
loop_
_entity_poly.entity_id
_entity_poly.type
_entity_poly.pdbx_seq_one_letter_code
_entity_poly.pdbx_strand_id
1 'polypeptide(L)'
;MHRINSIEDPWVCASVEDVYSLDSRMTISRVLKSYIEAGVVLPSEILHCYTPLSRLRDHNGNACARAIEAVVRSQCDREPERFGVRARREELYTWFDDVVERTRRYDSAGLPPGLDLTRFPELCDAVRRANLPAEAEITLARQAVAQALYRVRDFRRKLHILLLALEQNTVPAFEPVLDEFMSDILFLGAVVVEMLGNRANLAHAFFGILDLIDGRPDEFAIDPEEPSVRMLREAFRQGRLPVARRALFERFVREIGGRQPLSRNDPQIERALFSQLLARLVTGRGVRGGENMAIALTQRQSFRLEQGGLMGWTLSIPMVAGCLPSGMSRLRYIQSLVPARTEGRHIAACAKVVLDAVRLTDSPEEFFGDTALTPEGMAVTLDTVSRDVARLGFPEQIAGVHRHAFDSLRKRFGLRPPLELVPSVS
;
A
#
# COMPACT_ATOMS: atom_id res chain seq x y z
N MET A 1 26.62 14.78 0.29
CA MET A 1 25.55 15.31 -0.57
C MET A 1 24.47 14.24 -0.68
N HIS A 2 23.29 14.43 -0.07
CA HIS A 2 22.22 13.42 -0.12
C HIS A 2 21.61 13.35 -1.53
N ARG A 3 21.45 12.14 -2.06
CA ARG A 3 20.81 11.90 -3.36
C ARG A 3 19.29 11.99 -3.21
N ILE A 4 18.63 12.69 -4.13
CA ILE A 4 17.17 12.71 -4.24
C ILE A 4 16.74 11.66 -5.25
N ASN A 5 15.74 10.85 -4.90
CA ASN A 5 15.19 9.84 -5.78
C ASN A 5 14.17 10.47 -6.73
N SER A 6 14.15 10.01 -7.97
CA SER A 6 13.02 10.29 -8.86
C SER A 6 11.79 9.57 -8.34
N ILE A 7 10.63 10.22 -8.40
CA ILE A 7 9.33 9.68 -8.04
C ILE A 7 8.41 9.83 -9.24
N GLU A 8 7.64 8.78 -9.53
CA GLU A 8 6.70 8.77 -10.66
C GLU A 8 5.27 9.11 -10.20
N ASP A 9 4.95 8.81 -8.95
CA ASP A 9 3.58 8.94 -8.40
C ASP A 9 3.64 9.48 -6.97
N PRO A 10 3.87 10.80 -6.78
CA PRO A 10 3.72 11.45 -5.49
C PRO A 10 2.25 11.67 -5.16
N TRP A 11 1.96 11.65 -3.86
CA TRP A 11 0.69 12.13 -3.34
C TRP A 11 0.50 13.61 -3.63
N VAL A 12 -0.75 14.01 -3.90
CA VAL A 12 -1.14 15.40 -4.19
C VAL A 12 -1.89 15.97 -3.00
N CYS A 13 -1.18 16.72 -2.16
CA CYS A 13 -1.80 17.46 -1.05
C CYS A 13 -2.68 18.59 -1.60
N ALA A 14 -3.86 18.78 -1.02
CA ALA A 14 -4.77 19.90 -1.31
C ALA A 14 -4.64 21.02 -0.26
N SER A 15 -4.14 20.70 0.93
CA SER A 15 -3.92 21.62 2.05
C SER A 15 -2.66 21.26 2.85
N VAL A 16 -2.27 22.14 3.77
CA VAL A 16 -1.19 21.88 4.72
C VAL A 16 -1.49 20.68 5.64
N GLU A 17 -2.76 20.40 5.95
CA GLU A 17 -3.11 19.23 6.78
C GLU A 17 -2.80 17.91 6.07
N ASP A 18 -2.95 17.88 4.75
CA ASP A 18 -2.63 16.69 3.95
C ASP A 18 -1.13 16.37 3.96
N VAL A 19 -0.25 17.33 4.31
CA VAL A 19 1.19 17.09 4.46
C VAL A 19 1.47 16.06 5.55
N TYR A 20 0.62 16.01 6.58
CA TYR A 20 0.72 15.04 7.68
C TYR A 20 0.05 13.69 7.36
N SER A 21 -0.64 13.56 6.22
CA SER A 21 -1.29 12.29 5.83
C SER A 21 -0.27 11.17 5.59
N LEU A 22 -0.71 9.91 5.74
CA LEU A 22 0.12 8.74 5.44
C LEU A 22 0.72 8.82 4.02
N ASP A 23 -0.10 9.11 3.02
CA ASP A 23 0.31 9.17 1.62
C ASP A 23 1.39 10.23 1.36
N SER A 24 1.29 11.39 2.02
CA SER A 24 2.33 12.42 2.00
C SER A 24 3.61 11.93 2.69
N ARG A 25 3.53 11.34 3.88
CA ARG A 25 4.71 10.82 4.60
C ARG A 25 5.44 9.70 3.84
N MET A 26 4.70 8.87 3.12
CA MET A 26 5.26 7.87 2.20
C MET A 26 5.97 8.50 1.01
N THR A 27 5.42 9.59 0.48
CA THR A 27 6.07 10.39 -0.57
C THR A 27 7.36 11.03 -0.04
N ILE A 28 7.32 11.67 1.14
CA ILE A 28 8.50 12.21 1.83
C ILE A 28 9.57 11.12 2.02
N SER A 29 9.17 9.95 2.53
CA SER A 29 10.07 8.79 2.69
C SER A 29 10.78 8.38 1.40
N ARG A 30 10.08 8.39 0.26
CA ARG A 30 10.64 8.00 -1.03
C ARG A 30 11.64 9.03 -1.56
N VAL A 31 11.26 10.31 -1.51
CA VAL A 31 12.04 11.42 -2.06
C VAL A 31 13.29 11.68 -1.23
N LEU A 32 13.14 11.66 0.11
CA LEU A 32 14.20 11.92 1.08
C LEU A 32 14.86 10.64 1.62
N LYS A 33 14.68 9.48 0.96
CA LYS A 33 15.20 8.18 1.43
C LYS A 33 16.65 8.24 1.92
N SER A 34 17.56 8.78 1.11
CA SER A 34 18.98 8.85 1.46
C SER A 34 19.30 9.80 2.63
N TYR A 35 18.43 10.76 2.92
CA TYR A 35 18.54 11.62 4.09
C TYR A 35 18.00 10.90 5.34
N ILE A 36 16.82 10.30 5.21
CA ILE A 36 16.13 9.52 6.26
C ILE A 36 17.01 8.37 6.76
N GLU A 37 17.55 7.57 5.83
CA GLU A 37 18.39 6.42 6.17
C GLU A 37 19.72 6.86 6.80
N ALA A 38 20.36 7.92 6.28
CA ALA A 38 21.62 8.42 6.83
C ALA A 38 21.45 9.09 8.21
N GLY A 39 20.34 9.80 8.43
CA GLY A 39 20.05 10.49 9.70
C GLY A 39 19.34 9.61 10.73
N VAL A 40 18.91 8.41 10.34
CA VAL A 40 18.02 7.52 11.09
C VAL A 40 16.83 8.31 11.65
N VAL A 41 16.12 9.00 10.76
CA VAL A 41 15.01 9.92 11.09
C VAL A 41 13.79 9.60 10.25
N LEU A 42 12.61 9.60 10.85
CA LEU A 42 11.33 9.30 10.20
C LEU A 42 10.67 10.58 9.67
N PRO A 43 9.83 10.51 8.62
CA PRO A 43 9.00 11.63 8.19
C PRO A 43 8.23 12.28 9.34
N SER A 44 7.56 11.50 10.20
CA SER A 44 6.82 12.01 11.36
C SER A 44 7.73 12.71 12.37
N GLU A 45 8.99 12.26 12.52
CA GLU A 45 9.97 13.00 13.33
C GLU A 45 10.34 14.34 12.70
N ILE A 46 10.50 14.39 11.38
CA ILE A 46 10.75 15.65 10.64
C ILE A 46 9.54 16.58 10.77
N LEU A 47 8.32 16.05 10.66
CA LEU A 47 7.10 16.87 10.69
C LEU A 47 6.75 17.36 12.10
N HIS A 48 7.06 16.60 13.15
CA HIS A 48 6.63 16.89 14.51
C HIS A 48 7.76 17.27 15.49
N CYS A 49 9.03 17.29 15.07
CA CYS A 49 10.13 17.76 15.91
C CYS A 49 10.96 18.85 15.21
N TYR A 50 11.12 20.00 15.86
CA TYR A 50 11.77 21.17 15.26
C TYR A 50 13.26 20.92 14.98
N THR A 51 13.92 20.11 15.81
CA THR A 51 15.36 19.82 15.65
C THR A 51 15.71 19.11 14.32
N PRO A 52 15.11 17.95 13.97
CA PRO A 52 15.34 17.35 12.64
C PRO A 52 14.83 18.24 11.50
N LEU A 53 13.71 18.94 11.67
CA LEU A 53 13.16 19.82 10.63
C LEU A 53 14.09 20.99 10.30
N SER A 54 14.56 21.71 11.31
CA SER A 54 15.54 22.79 11.14
C SER A 54 16.86 22.27 10.55
N ARG A 55 17.31 21.06 10.92
CA ARG A 55 18.48 20.45 10.26
C ARG A 55 18.25 20.12 8.79
N LEU A 56 17.05 19.68 8.41
CA LEU A 56 16.70 19.47 7.00
C LEU A 56 16.68 20.80 6.24
N ARG A 57 16.08 21.85 6.80
CA ARG A 57 15.98 23.18 6.18
C ARG A 57 17.33 23.89 6.09
N ASP A 58 18.05 23.99 7.20
CA ASP A 58 19.20 24.91 7.34
C ASP A 58 20.51 24.24 6.88
N HIS A 59 20.74 22.98 7.25
CA HIS A 59 21.98 22.27 6.91
C HIS A 59 21.86 21.46 5.62
N ASN A 60 20.64 21.06 5.25
CA ASN A 60 20.36 20.25 4.07
C ASN A 60 19.36 20.93 3.11
N GLY A 61 19.29 22.26 3.13
CA GLY A 61 18.35 23.05 2.34
C GLY A 61 18.35 22.70 0.85
N ASN A 62 19.52 22.39 0.30
CA ASN A 62 19.64 21.91 -1.09
C ASN A 62 18.91 20.58 -1.34
N ALA A 63 18.95 19.64 -0.39
CA ALA A 63 18.21 18.38 -0.49
C ALA A 63 16.69 18.64 -0.38
N CYS A 64 16.29 19.52 0.53
CA CYS A 64 14.90 19.93 0.70
C CYS A 64 14.33 20.59 -0.57
N ALA A 65 15.04 21.60 -1.11
CA ALA A 65 14.63 22.27 -2.34
C ALA A 65 14.52 21.29 -3.52
N ARG A 66 15.50 20.41 -3.70
CA ARG A 66 15.46 19.38 -4.75
C ARG A 66 14.34 18.36 -4.56
N ALA A 67 13.98 18.04 -3.32
CA ALA A 67 12.86 17.17 -3.02
C ALA A 67 11.53 17.81 -3.43
N ILE A 68 11.32 19.08 -3.07
CA ILE A 68 10.14 19.85 -3.48
C ILE A 68 10.07 19.92 -5.00
N GLU A 69 11.15 20.29 -5.69
CA GLU A 69 11.18 20.33 -7.15
C GLU A 69 10.85 18.98 -7.83
N ALA A 70 11.31 17.87 -7.25
CA ALA A 70 11.00 16.53 -7.76
C ALA A 70 9.50 16.21 -7.63
N VAL A 71 8.87 16.61 -6.53
CA VAL A 71 7.42 16.47 -6.31
C VAL A 71 6.64 17.37 -7.27
N VAL A 72 6.99 18.67 -7.37
CA VAL A 72 6.33 19.62 -8.27
C VAL A 72 6.33 19.10 -9.70
N ARG A 73 7.50 18.73 -10.22
CA ARG A 73 7.64 18.26 -11.60
C ARG A 73 6.75 17.02 -11.83
N SER A 74 6.82 16.03 -10.95
CA SER A 74 6.04 14.81 -11.12
C SER A 74 4.53 15.03 -11.01
N GLN A 75 4.06 15.94 -10.15
CA GLN A 75 2.64 16.30 -10.06
C GLN A 75 2.17 17.05 -11.32
N CYS A 76 2.94 18.03 -11.79
CA CYS A 76 2.61 18.79 -13.00
C CYS A 76 2.67 17.95 -14.28
N ASP A 77 3.61 17.00 -14.39
CA ASP A 77 3.70 16.10 -15.54
C ASP A 77 2.48 15.16 -15.63
N ARG A 78 1.89 14.80 -14.48
CA ARG A 78 0.72 13.89 -14.40
C ARG A 78 -0.61 14.59 -14.54
N GLU A 79 -0.74 15.77 -13.96
CA GLU A 79 -1.98 16.55 -14.00
C GLU A 79 -1.69 17.95 -14.60
N PRO A 80 -1.25 18.04 -15.87
CA PRO A 80 -0.83 19.29 -16.50
C PRO A 80 -1.97 20.31 -16.65
N GLU A 81 -3.21 19.82 -16.73
CA GLU A 81 -4.41 20.68 -16.78
C GLU A 81 -4.79 21.26 -15.41
N ARG A 82 -4.35 20.62 -14.33
CA ARG A 82 -4.67 21.02 -12.95
C ARG A 82 -3.60 21.93 -12.35
N PHE A 83 -2.32 21.65 -12.62
CA PHE A 83 -1.20 22.31 -11.92
C PHE A 83 -0.27 23.08 -12.85
N GLY A 84 -0.15 24.39 -12.62
CA GLY A 84 0.95 25.19 -13.15
C GLY A 84 2.21 25.03 -12.29
N VAL A 85 3.36 24.73 -12.91
CA VAL A 85 4.65 24.46 -12.23
C VAL A 85 5.01 25.54 -11.19
N ARG A 86 4.88 26.82 -11.56
CA ARG A 86 5.22 27.94 -10.67
C ARG A 86 4.29 28.03 -9.46
N ALA A 87 2.97 28.03 -9.69
CA ALA A 87 1.98 28.13 -8.62
C ALA A 87 2.10 26.94 -7.65
N ARG A 88 2.27 25.72 -8.20
CA ARG A 88 2.40 24.53 -7.37
C ARG A 88 3.68 24.52 -6.53
N ARG A 89 4.78 25.04 -7.08
CA ARG A 89 6.02 25.25 -6.32
C ARG A 89 5.80 26.22 -5.16
N GLU A 90 5.20 27.37 -5.43
CA GLU A 90 4.93 28.39 -4.41
C GLU A 90 4.05 27.81 -3.28
N GLU A 91 2.97 27.07 -3.61
CA GLU A 91 2.12 26.37 -2.63
C GLU A 91 2.90 25.41 -1.73
N LEU A 92 3.74 24.53 -2.30
CA LEU A 92 4.49 23.55 -1.52
C LEU A 92 5.52 24.20 -0.58
N TYR A 93 6.14 25.31 -0.99
CA TYR A 93 7.03 26.06 -0.11
C TYR A 93 6.25 26.74 1.02
N THR A 94 5.09 27.35 0.74
CA THR A 94 4.23 27.92 1.78
C THR A 94 3.83 26.88 2.82
N TRP A 95 3.39 25.69 2.40
CA TRP A 95 3.05 24.61 3.34
C TRP A 95 4.27 24.11 4.13
N PHE A 96 5.44 24.05 3.50
CA PHE A 96 6.66 23.70 4.20
C PHE A 96 6.99 24.73 5.31
N ASP A 97 6.88 26.02 5.02
CA ASP A 97 7.10 27.08 6.00
C ASP A 97 6.05 27.05 7.13
N ASP A 98 4.79 26.77 6.80
CA ASP A 98 3.71 26.59 7.79
C ASP A 98 4.01 25.42 8.74
N VAL A 99 4.47 24.29 8.21
CA VAL A 99 4.89 23.13 9.02
C VAL A 99 6.03 23.53 9.96
N VAL A 100 7.02 24.28 9.47
CA VAL A 100 8.14 24.74 10.30
C VAL A 100 7.68 25.63 11.45
N GLU A 101 6.80 26.58 11.16
CA GLU A 101 6.26 27.50 12.17
C GLU A 101 5.41 26.76 13.20
N ARG A 102 4.54 25.83 12.76
CA ARG A 102 3.74 24.98 13.66
C ARG A 102 4.65 24.18 14.60
N THR A 103 5.63 23.46 14.06
CA THR A 103 6.51 22.61 14.85
C THR A 103 7.36 23.42 15.83
N ARG A 104 7.78 24.64 15.46
CA ARG A 104 8.50 25.56 16.35
C ARG A 104 7.65 26.02 17.53
N ARG A 105 6.38 26.36 17.31
CA ARG A 105 5.46 26.82 18.38
C ARG A 105 5.31 25.77 19.47
N TYR A 106 5.04 24.53 19.10
CA TYR A 106 4.85 23.47 20.08
C TYR A 106 6.17 22.98 20.72
N ASP A 107 7.32 23.11 20.04
CA ASP A 107 8.65 22.86 20.65
C ASP A 107 8.87 23.69 21.91
N SER A 108 8.34 24.93 21.92
CA SER A 108 8.41 25.84 23.06
C SER A 108 7.43 25.55 24.20
N ALA A 109 6.41 24.70 23.97
CA ALA A 109 5.39 24.37 24.97
C ALA A 109 5.91 23.42 26.09
N GLY A 110 7.08 22.80 25.88
CA GLY A 110 7.89 22.17 26.92
C GLY A 110 7.28 20.94 27.60
N LEU A 111 7.69 19.74 27.19
CA LEU A 111 7.51 18.54 28.01
C LEU A 111 8.63 18.45 29.06
N PRO A 112 8.35 17.83 30.23
CA PRO A 112 9.37 17.62 31.24
C PRO A 112 10.63 16.95 30.65
N PRO A 113 11.83 17.46 30.96
CA PRO A 113 13.06 16.89 30.45
C PRO A 113 13.22 15.45 30.97
N GLY A 114 13.68 14.55 30.10
CA GLY A 114 13.97 13.15 30.45
C GLY A 114 12.79 12.18 30.33
N LEU A 115 11.59 12.64 29.96
CA LEU A 115 10.53 11.72 29.53
C LEU A 115 10.93 11.04 28.21
N ASP A 116 10.76 9.72 28.17
CA ASP A 116 10.95 8.89 26.99
C ASP A 116 9.80 7.88 26.86
N LEU A 117 9.79 7.14 25.77
CA LEU A 117 8.74 6.19 25.45
C LEU A 117 8.81 4.90 26.28
N THR A 118 9.88 4.65 27.03
CA THR A 118 9.93 3.48 27.92
C THR A 118 9.01 3.65 29.13
N ARG A 119 8.71 4.91 29.47
CA ARG A 119 7.77 5.33 30.51
C ARG A 119 6.55 6.00 29.88
N PHE A 120 5.94 5.31 28.90
CA PHE A 120 4.85 5.86 28.11
C PHE A 120 3.65 6.34 28.96
N PRO A 121 3.24 5.67 30.05
CA PRO A 121 2.19 6.18 30.93
C PRO A 121 2.52 7.55 31.54
N GLU A 122 3.77 7.76 31.99
CA GLU A 122 4.21 9.07 32.55
C GLU A 122 4.19 10.16 31.48
N LEU A 123 4.55 9.83 30.24
CA LEU A 123 4.43 10.73 29.10
C LEU A 123 2.97 11.07 28.83
N CYS A 124 2.07 10.10 28.88
CA CYS A 124 0.64 10.32 28.71
C CYS A 124 0.08 11.28 29.76
N ASP A 125 0.44 11.05 31.02
CA ASP A 125 0.02 11.90 32.13
C ASP A 125 0.62 13.31 32.03
N ALA A 126 1.84 13.45 31.52
CA ALA A 126 2.45 14.76 31.27
C ALA A 126 1.70 15.55 30.20
N VAL A 127 1.33 14.90 29.09
CA VAL A 127 0.55 15.52 28.01
C VAL A 127 -0.84 15.93 28.51
N ARG A 128 -1.54 15.05 29.22
CA ARG A 128 -2.87 15.34 29.77
C ARG A 128 -2.87 16.46 30.80
N ARG A 129 -1.82 16.55 31.63
CA ARG A 129 -1.67 17.63 32.63
C ARG A 129 -1.55 19.03 32.00
N ALA A 130 -1.19 19.13 30.72
CA ALA A 130 -1.20 20.40 30.00
C ALA A 130 -2.63 20.95 29.81
N ASN A 131 -3.66 20.12 30.00
CA ASN A 131 -5.08 20.50 29.94
C ASN A 131 -5.44 21.29 28.67
N LEU A 132 -4.94 20.82 27.54
CA LEU A 132 -5.15 21.43 26.23
C LEU A 132 -6.44 20.92 25.59
N PRO A 133 -7.02 21.65 24.61
CA PRO A 133 -8.04 21.09 23.73
C PRO A 133 -7.54 19.81 23.04
N ALA A 134 -8.45 18.88 22.75
CA ALA A 134 -8.12 17.54 22.23
C ALA A 134 -7.15 17.55 21.03
N GLU A 135 -7.34 18.43 20.05
CA GLU A 135 -6.46 18.52 18.88
C GLU A 135 -5.02 18.97 19.25
N ALA A 136 -4.91 19.93 20.17
CA ALA A 136 -3.62 20.41 20.66
C ALA A 136 -2.95 19.37 21.57
N GLU A 137 -3.73 18.58 22.33
CA GLU A 137 -3.25 17.45 23.13
C GLU A 137 -2.61 16.37 22.24
N ILE A 138 -3.30 15.95 21.17
CA ILE A 138 -2.75 14.99 20.19
C ILE A 138 -1.50 15.55 19.51
N THR A 139 -1.48 16.84 19.19
CA THR A 139 -0.31 17.49 18.60
C THR A 139 0.89 17.48 19.56
N LEU A 140 0.67 17.77 20.83
CA LEU A 140 1.70 17.68 21.87
C LEU A 140 2.19 16.23 22.05
N ALA A 141 1.28 15.25 22.00
CA ALA A 141 1.64 13.83 22.06
C ALA A 141 2.53 13.41 20.88
N ARG A 142 2.20 13.82 19.63
CA ARG A 142 3.03 13.55 18.44
C ARG A 142 4.44 14.12 18.60
N GLN A 143 4.55 15.34 19.10
CA GLN A 143 5.85 15.96 19.35
C GLN A 143 6.63 15.23 20.44
N ALA A 144 5.98 14.81 21.53
CA ALA A 144 6.59 14.03 22.59
C ALA A 144 7.26 12.77 22.05
N VAL A 145 6.50 12.03 21.24
CA VAL A 145 6.96 10.81 20.58
C VAL A 145 8.09 11.11 19.62
N ALA A 146 7.96 12.15 18.77
CA ALA A 146 8.99 12.55 17.82
C ALA A 146 10.31 12.93 18.51
N GLN A 147 10.27 13.73 19.58
CA GLN A 147 11.46 14.13 20.34
C GLN A 147 12.14 12.93 21.02
N ALA A 148 11.35 12.00 21.57
CA ALA A 148 11.88 10.79 22.20
C ALA A 148 12.54 9.85 21.16
N LEU A 149 11.89 9.63 20.02
CA LEU A 149 12.45 8.81 18.93
C LEU A 149 13.68 9.44 18.29
N TYR A 150 13.77 10.76 18.22
CA TYR A 150 14.89 11.43 17.57
C TYR A 150 16.24 11.19 18.25
N ARG A 151 16.20 10.82 19.54
CA ARG A 151 17.39 10.44 20.33
C ARG A 151 17.87 9.02 20.01
N VAL A 152 17.00 8.18 19.45
CA VAL A 152 17.30 6.79 19.10
C VAL A 152 17.88 6.76 17.68
N ARG A 153 19.07 6.19 17.50
CA ARG A 153 19.79 6.16 16.21
C ARG A 153 19.75 4.78 15.53
N ASP A 154 18.69 4.03 15.77
CA ASP A 154 18.46 2.72 15.16
C ASP A 154 16.95 2.50 14.93
N PHE A 155 16.56 2.15 13.69
CA PHE A 155 15.14 2.01 13.33
C PHE A 155 14.45 0.83 14.02
N ARG A 156 15.14 -0.31 14.19
CA ARG A 156 14.55 -1.47 14.86
C ARG A 156 14.30 -1.18 16.33
N ARG A 157 15.25 -0.49 16.98
CA ARG A 157 15.09 -0.01 18.35
C ARG A 157 13.94 0.98 18.49
N LYS A 158 13.74 1.90 17.52
CA LYS A 158 12.57 2.79 17.49
C LYS A 158 11.26 1.98 17.44
N LEU A 159 11.19 0.99 16.55
CA LEU A 159 10.01 0.13 16.43
C LEU A 159 9.75 -0.64 17.73
N HIS A 160 10.78 -1.25 18.30
CA HIS A 160 10.67 -1.99 19.56
C HIS A 160 10.14 -1.09 20.70
N ILE A 161 10.69 0.12 20.84
CA ILE A 161 10.25 1.09 21.85
C ILE A 161 8.78 1.50 21.63
N LEU A 162 8.37 1.74 20.38
CA LEU A 162 6.99 2.05 20.05
C LEU A 162 6.04 0.90 20.39
N LEU A 163 6.45 -0.35 20.15
CA LEU A 163 5.64 -1.54 20.48
C LEU A 163 5.51 -1.71 22.01
N LEU A 164 6.57 -1.44 22.77
CA LEU A 164 6.48 -1.41 24.23
C LEU A 164 5.55 -0.30 24.72
N ALA A 165 5.60 0.89 24.10
CA ALA A 165 4.70 1.99 24.40
C ALA A 165 3.24 1.63 24.08
N LEU A 166 3.00 0.89 22.99
CA LEU A 166 1.67 0.42 22.59
C LEU A 166 1.05 -0.55 23.61
N GLU A 167 1.85 -1.45 24.18
CA GLU A 167 1.42 -2.37 25.25
C GLU A 167 1.13 -1.64 26.56
N GLN A 168 1.90 -0.60 26.87
CA GLN A 168 1.70 0.23 28.06
C GLN A 168 0.63 1.31 27.88
N ASN A 169 0.06 1.45 26.68
CA ASN A 169 -0.84 2.55 26.38
C ASN A 169 -2.17 2.40 27.12
N THR A 170 -2.40 3.29 28.09
CA THR A 170 -3.68 3.39 28.82
C THR A 170 -4.61 4.45 28.20
N VAL A 171 -4.19 5.12 27.14
CA VAL A 171 -4.89 6.23 26.49
C VAL A 171 -5.23 5.86 25.04
N PRO A 172 -6.46 5.37 24.77
CA PRO A 172 -6.84 4.94 23.41
C PRO A 172 -6.62 6.01 22.34
N ALA A 173 -6.81 7.29 22.67
CA ALA A 173 -6.61 8.42 21.77
C ALA A 173 -5.15 8.57 21.28
N PHE A 174 -4.16 8.01 21.98
CA PHE A 174 -2.74 8.10 21.61
C PHE A 174 -2.26 6.89 20.79
N GLU A 175 -3.07 5.84 20.66
CA GLU A 175 -2.72 4.70 19.80
C GLU A 175 -2.53 5.12 18.32
N PRO A 176 -3.40 5.97 17.72
CA PRO A 176 -3.17 6.48 16.37
C PRO A 176 -1.85 7.26 16.23
N VAL A 177 -1.39 7.93 17.30
CA VAL A 177 -0.10 8.61 17.30
C VAL A 177 1.03 7.58 17.19
N LEU A 178 1.02 6.52 17.98
CA LEU A 178 2.03 5.46 17.90
C LEU A 178 2.01 4.75 16.53
N ASP A 179 0.81 4.45 16.02
CA ASP A 179 0.60 3.84 14.70
C ASP A 179 1.21 4.68 13.57
N GLU A 180 1.09 6.00 13.65
CA GLU A 180 1.70 6.95 12.71
C GLU A 180 3.22 6.76 12.58
N PHE A 181 3.95 6.74 13.70
CA PHE A 181 5.40 6.55 13.67
C PHE A 181 5.81 5.13 13.28
N MET A 182 5.05 4.10 13.69
CA MET A 182 5.29 2.73 13.25
C MET A 182 5.11 2.59 11.73
N SER A 183 4.12 3.28 11.16
CA SER A 183 3.86 3.26 9.73
C SER A 183 5.04 3.77 8.91
N ASP A 184 5.71 4.82 9.38
CA ASP A 184 6.91 5.35 8.75
C ASP A 184 8.06 4.34 8.78
N ILE A 185 8.23 3.60 9.88
CA ILE A 185 9.29 2.59 10.02
C ILE A 185 9.01 1.39 9.10
N LEU A 186 7.79 0.87 9.10
CA LEU A 186 7.41 -0.30 8.29
C LEU A 186 7.42 -0.02 6.78
N PHE A 187 7.41 1.24 6.40
CA PHE A 187 7.61 1.65 5.03
C PHE A 187 9.06 1.53 4.57
N LEU A 188 10.03 1.49 5.49
CA LEU A 188 11.46 1.41 5.17
C LEU A 188 11.87 0.00 4.75
N GLY A 189 12.45 -0.09 3.55
CA GLY A 189 12.94 -1.31 2.92
C GLY A 189 13.79 -2.19 3.82
N ALA A 190 14.89 -1.60 4.28
CA ALA A 190 15.91 -2.29 5.06
C ALA A 190 15.35 -2.85 6.37
N VAL A 191 14.49 -2.09 7.04
CA VAL A 191 13.93 -2.48 8.35
C VAL A 191 13.07 -3.73 8.22
N VAL A 192 12.19 -3.80 7.21
CA VAL A 192 11.34 -4.98 7.01
C VAL A 192 12.17 -6.22 6.69
N VAL A 193 13.23 -6.09 5.87
CA VAL A 193 14.12 -7.22 5.56
C VAL A 193 14.86 -7.68 6.82
N GLU A 194 15.39 -6.76 7.62
CA GLU A 194 16.05 -7.08 8.88
C GLU A 194 15.12 -7.72 9.91
N MET A 195 13.86 -7.25 9.99
CA MET A 195 12.84 -7.80 10.88
C MET A 195 12.45 -9.23 10.49
N LEU A 196 12.28 -9.49 9.20
CA LEU A 196 11.96 -10.85 8.74
C LEU A 196 13.15 -11.78 9.03
N GLY A 197 14.38 -11.32 8.85
CA GLY A 197 15.57 -12.14 9.02
C GLY A 197 15.84 -12.99 7.77
N ASN A 198 16.50 -14.14 7.92
CA ASN A 198 16.96 -14.91 6.76
C ASN A 198 15.80 -15.61 6.02
N ARG A 199 15.79 -15.52 4.69
CA ARG A 199 14.80 -16.17 3.82
C ARG A 199 15.50 -16.86 2.66
N ALA A 200 15.00 -18.03 2.27
CA ALA A 200 15.59 -18.81 1.19
C ALA A 200 15.54 -18.07 -0.16
N ASN A 201 14.49 -17.26 -0.38
CA ASN A 201 14.27 -16.52 -1.62
C ASN A 201 13.33 -15.32 -1.37
N LEU A 202 13.15 -14.47 -2.39
CA LEU A 202 12.32 -13.27 -2.31
C LEU A 202 10.81 -13.60 -2.19
N ALA A 203 10.34 -14.69 -2.80
CA ALA A 203 8.95 -15.11 -2.61
C ALA A 203 8.64 -15.46 -1.15
N HIS A 204 9.55 -16.15 -0.46
CA HIS A 204 9.37 -16.47 0.96
C HIS A 204 9.34 -15.20 1.82
N ALA A 205 10.14 -14.19 1.50
CA ALA A 205 10.04 -12.88 2.15
C ALA A 205 8.67 -12.22 1.89
N PHE A 206 8.15 -12.31 0.66
CA PHE A 206 6.81 -11.82 0.32
C PHE A 206 5.69 -12.55 1.05
N PHE A 207 5.77 -13.88 1.20
CA PHE A 207 4.83 -14.63 2.03
C PHE A 207 4.90 -14.21 3.49
N GLY A 208 6.10 -14.08 4.05
CA GLY A 208 6.29 -13.61 5.43
C GLY A 208 5.70 -12.21 5.68
N ILE A 209 5.82 -11.28 4.72
CA ILE A 209 5.15 -9.97 4.81
C ILE A 209 3.62 -10.13 4.82
N LEU A 210 3.06 -10.97 3.93
CA LEU A 210 1.62 -11.20 3.89
C LEU A 210 1.11 -11.86 5.17
N ASP A 211 1.84 -12.85 5.70
CA ASP A 211 1.52 -13.52 6.96
C ASP A 211 1.54 -12.54 8.13
N LEU A 212 2.56 -11.69 8.21
CA LEU A 212 2.62 -10.63 9.21
C LEU A 212 1.42 -9.69 9.11
N ILE A 213 1.09 -9.19 7.92
CA ILE A 213 -0.09 -8.31 7.69
C ILE A 213 -1.39 -9.01 8.07
N ASP A 214 -1.49 -10.32 7.82
CA ASP A 214 -2.65 -11.16 8.14
C ASP A 214 -2.70 -11.55 9.63
N GLY A 215 -1.71 -11.17 10.44
CA GLY A 215 -1.61 -11.54 11.85
C GLY A 215 -1.28 -13.02 12.08
N ARG A 216 -0.66 -13.68 11.10
CA ARG A 216 -0.35 -15.12 11.07
C ARG A 216 1.14 -15.38 11.27
N PRO A 217 1.52 -16.54 11.83
CA PRO A 217 2.92 -16.94 11.88
C PRO A 217 3.51 -17.10 10.48
N ASP A 218 4.78 -16.73 10.33
CA ASP A 218 5.51 -16.89 9.07
C ASP A 218 5.93 -18.37 8.90
N GLU A 219 5.33 -19.04 7.92
CA GLU A 219 5.59 -20.46 7.64
C GLU A 219 6.96 -20.70 6.99
N PHE A 220 7.59 -19.65 6.44
CA PHE A 220 8.84 -19.72 5.70
C PHE A 220 10.04 -19.14 6.47
N ALA A 221 9.85 -18.80 7.75
CA ALA A 221 10.93 -18.34 8.62
C ALA A 221 11.95 -19.46 8.87
N ILE A 222 13.23 -19.15 8.68
CA ILE A 222 14.34 -20.07 8.99
C ILE A 222 14.77 -19.89 10.46
N ASP A 223 14.83 -18.63 10.89
CA ASP A 223 15.28 -18.25 12.23
C ASP A 223 14.08 -18.09 13.18
N PRO A 224 14.29 -18.22 14.50
CA PRO A 224 13.28 -17.89 15.50
C PRO A 224 12.79 -16.45 15.33
N GLU A 225 11.48 -16.26 15.45
CA GLU A 225 10.87 -14.95 15.33
C GLU A 225 11.34 -13.98 16.43
N GLU A 226 11.76 -12.78 16.01
CA GLU A 226 12.13 -11.69 16.90
C GLU A 226 10.94 -11.23 17.77
N PRO A 227 11.13 -10.93 19.06
CA PRO A 227 10.06 -10.44 19.94
C PRO A 227 9.28 -9.24 19.36
N SER A 228 9.94 -8.29 18.72
CA SER A 228 9.29 -7.13 18.11
C SER A 228 8.33 -7.53 16.97
N VAL A 229 8.70 -8.53 16.16
CA VAL A 229 7.83 -9.06 15.09
C VAL A 229 6.62 -9.77 15.66
N ARG A 230 6.82 -10.54 16.75
CA ARG A 230 5.72 -11.19 17.47
C ARG A 230 4.71 -10.18 18.00
N MET A 231 5.18 -9.11 18.65
CA MET A 231 4.33 -8.03 19.17
C MET A 231 3.56 -7.34 18.04
N LEU A 232 4.24 -7.02 16.94
CA LEU A 232 3.61 -6.40 15.78
C LEU A 232 2.55 -7.29 15.13
N ARG A 233 2.83 -8.59 14.97
CA ARG A 233 1.87 -9.56 14.46
C ARG A 233 0.63 -9.61 15.34
N GLU A 234 0.82 -9.67 16.66
CA GLU A 234 -0.29 -9.72 17.61
C GLU A 234 -1.14 -8.44 17.52
N ALA A 235 -0.52 -7.27 17.42
CA ALA A 235 -1.24 -6.01 17.21
C ALA A 235 -2.06 -6.05 15.90
N PHE A 236 -1.49 -6.51 14.78
CA PHE A 236 -2.23 -6.63 13.52
C PHE A 236 -3.35 -7.67 13.59
N ARG A 237 -3.14 -8.79 14.30
CA ARG A 237 -4.16 -9.82 14.53
C ARG A 237 -5.35 -9.27 15.33
N GLN A 238 -5.09 -8.39 16.29
CA GLN A 238 -6.09 -7.70 17.09
C GLN A 238 -6.80 -6.55 16.33
N GLY A 239 -6.40 -6.26 15.09
CA GLY A 239 -6.95 -5.15 14.31
C GLY A 239 -6.44 -3.77 14.74
N ARG A 240 -5.40 -3.72 15.59
CA ARG A 240 -4.68 -2.51 15.96
C ARG A 240 -3.75 -2.08 14.83
N LEU A 241 -3.25 -0.86 14.92
CA LEU A 241 -2.27 -0.30 13.99
C LEU A 241 -2.68 -0.32 12.49
N PRO A 242 -3.89 0.14 12.12
CA PRO A 242 -4.36 0.10 10.75
C PRO A 242 -3.47 0.89 9.77
N VAL A 243 -2.85 1.98 10.20
CA VAL A 243 -2.00 2.84 9.37
C VAL A 243 -0.67 2.15 9.08
N ALA A 244 -0.04 1.53 10.08
CA ALA A 244 1.19 0.78 9.91
C ALA A 244 0.99 -0.48 9.07
N ARG A 245 -0.15 -1.17 9.24
CA ARG A 245 -0.53 -2.30 8.39
C ARG A 245 -0.69 -1.87 6.93
N ARG A 246 -1.34 -0.72 6.68
CA ARG A 246 -1.48 -0.14 5.34
C ARG A 246 -0.12 0.22 4.75
N ALA A 247 0.76 0.87 5.51
CA ALA A 247 2.10 1.23 5.04
C ALA A 247 2.94 0.02 4.61
N LEU A 248 2.91 -1.05 5.41
CA LEU A 248 3.60 -2.31 5.09
C LEU A 248 3.01 -2.96 3.82
N PHE A 249 1.70 -2.95 3.68
CA PHE A 249 1.02 -3.50 2.50
C PHE A 249 1.32 -2.70 1.23
N GLU A 250 1.31 -1.37 1.28
CA GLU A 250 1.68 -0.53 0.13
C GLU A 250 3.15 -0.68 -0.25
N ARG A 251 4.04 -0.88 0.72
CA ARG A 251 5.43 -1.25 0.46
C ARG A 251 5.50 -2.57 -0.30
N PHE A 252 4.77 -3.59 0.16
CA PHE A 252 4.68 -4.89 -0.51
C PHE A 252 4.23 -4.76 -1.97
N VAL A 253 3.16 -3.98 -2.23
CA VAL A 253 2.64 -3.73 -3.59
C VAL A 253 3.73 -3.18 -4.53
N ARG A 254 4.59 -2.30 -4.05
CA ARG A 254 5.68 -1.76 -4.89
C ARG A 254 6.82 -2.74 -5.11
N GLU A 255 7.13 -3.55 -4.09
CA GLU A 255 8.23 -4.51 -4.19
C GLU A 255 7.88 -5.70 -5.08
N ILE A 256 6.63 -6.17 -5.05
CA ILE A 256 6.20 -7.27 -5.93
C ILE A 256 6.29 -6.87 -7.40
N GLY A 257 6.00 -5.60 -7.74
CA GLY A 257 6.19 -5.04 -9.08
C GLY A 257 7.65 -4.85 -9.51
N GLY A 258 8.63 -5.14 -8.64
CA GLY A 258 10.06 -4.99 -8.92
C GLY A 258 10.62 -6.02 -9.91
N ARG A 259 11.79 -5.72 -10.46
CA ARG A 259 12.50 -6.56 -11.47
C ARG A 259 13.26 -7.75 -10.88
N GLN A 260 13.45 -7.79 -9.56
CA GLN A 260 14.23 -8.86 -8.93
C GLN A 260 13.48 -10.19 -9.04
N PRO A 261 14.13 -11.29 -9.44
CA PRO A 261 13.47 -12.60 -9.50
C PRO A 261 13.02 -13.05 -8.11
N LEU A 262 11.92 -13.81 -8.04
CA LEU A 262 11.39 -14.39 -6.80
C LEU A 262 12.38 -15.41 -6.23
N SER A 263 13.03 -16.18 -7.08
CA SER A 263 14.11 -17.09 -6.72
C SER A 263 15.34 -16.85 -7.61
N ARG A 264 16.42 -16.32 -7.02
CA ARG A 264 17.69 -16.12 -7.74
C ARG A 264 18.41 -17.43 -8.02
N ASN A 265 18.31 -18.38 -7.11
CA ASN A 265 19.08 -19.63 -7.14
C ASN A 265 18.39 -20.72 -7.97
N ASP A 266 17.07 -20.59 -8.19
CA ASP A 266 16.29 -21.56 -8.95
C ASP A 266 15.24 -20.84 -9.81
N PRO A 267 15.58 -20.51 -11.08
CA PRO A 267 14.63 -19.91 -12.01
C PRO A 267 13.47 -20.83 -12.41
N GLN A 268 13.58 -22.15 -12.21
CA GLN A 268 12.55 -23.11 -12.65
C GLN A 268 11.30 -23.01 -11.77
N ILE A 269 11.46 -22.72 -10.47
CA ILE A 269 10.35 -22.56 -9.52
C ILE A 269 9.69 -21.17 -9.57
N GLU A 270 10.25 -20.21 -10.31
CA GLU A 270 9.74 -18.82 -10.38
C GLU A 270 8.25 -18.77 -10.75
N ARG A 271 7.83 -19.58 -11.73
CA ARG A 271 6.41 -19.64 -12.16
C ARG A 271 5.51 -20.23 -11.07
N ALA A 272 5.98 -21.25 -10.36
CA ALA A 272 5.22 -21.87 -9.28
C ALA A 272 5.04 -20.91 -8.10
N LEU A 273 6.12 -20.26 -7.66
CA LEU A 273 6.10 -19.25 -6.60
C LEU A 273 5.21 -18.06 -6.96
N PHE A 274 5.27 -17.58 -8.21
CA PHE A 274 4.41 -16.50 -8.67
C PHE A 274 2.92 -16.91 -8.67
N SER A 275 2.61 -18.14 -9.08
CA SER A 275 1.23 -18.66 -9.05
C SER A 275 0.70 -18.79 -7.62
N GLN A 276 1.54 -19.20 -6.67
CA GLN A 276 1.18 -19.23 -5.25
C GLN A 276 0.93 -17.83 -4.67
N LEU A 277 1.75 -16.84 -5.03
CA LEU A 277 1.50 -15.44 -4.67
C LEU A 277 0.18 -14.94 -5.26
N LEU A 278 -0.08 -15.22 -6.54
CA LEU A 278 -1.33 -14.85 -7.19
C LEU A 278 -2.55 -15.45 -6.50
N ALA A 279 -2.49 -16.71 -6.07
CA ALA A 279 -3.59 -17.35 -5.34
C ALA A 279 -3.92 -16.65 -4.01
N ARG A 280 -2.92 -16.07 -3.32
CA ARG A 280 -3.15 -15.27 -2.10
C ARG A 280 -3.65 -13.86 -2.37
N LEU A 281 -3.28 -13.27 -3.51
CA LEU A 281 -3.53 -11.86 -3.82
C LEU A 281 -4.79 -11.65 -4.68
N VAL A 282 -5.19 -12.66 -5.46
CA VAL A 282 -6.30 -12.58 -6.40
C VAL A 282 -7.26 -13.71 -6.12
N THR A 283 -8.42 -13.35 -5.59
CA THR A 283 -9.49 -14.30 -5.27
C THR A 283 -10.74 -13.99 -6.11
N GLY A 284 -11.75 -14.85 -6.05
CA GLY A 284 -13.05 -14.57 -6.67
C GLY A 284 -13.75 -13.32 -6.12
N ARG A 285 -13.33 -12.84 -4.94
CA ARG A 285 -13.84 -11.61 -4.32
C ARG A 285 -13.18 -10.34 -4.84
N GLY A 286 -11.99 -10.43 -5.43
CA GLY A 286 -11.23 -9.27 -5.88
C GLY A 286 -9.72 -9.45 -5.79
N VAL A 287 -9.01 -8.43 -6.25
CA VAL A 287 -7.57 -8.28 -6.06
C VAL A 287 -7.31 -7.55 -4.74
N ARG A 288 -6.56 -8.18 -3.83
CA ARG A 288 -6.11 -7.55 -2.59
C ARG A 288 -5.21 -6.36 -2.94
N GLY A 289 -5.58 -5.16 -2.50
CA GLY A 289 -4.88 -3.92 -2.89
C GLY A 289 -5.35 -3.30 -4.20
N GLY A 290 -6.39 -3.88 -4.83
CA GLY A 290 -7.08 -3.31 -5.98
C GLY A 290 -6.18 -3.08 -7.18
N GLU A 291 -6.35 -1.92 -7.80
CA GLU A 291 -5.74 -1.55 -9.08
C GLU A 291 -4.21 -1.55 -9.05
N ASN A 292 -3.62 -0.96 -8.01
CA ASN A 292 -2.17 -0.88 -7.85
C ASN A 292 -1.52 -2.27 -7.75
N MET A 293 -2.21 -3.22 -7.11
CA MET A 293 -1.74 -4.61 -7.06
C MET A 293 -1.82 -5.27 -8.44
N ALA A 294 -2.94 -5.11 -9.16
CA ALA A 294 -3.08 -5.66 -10.51
C ALA A 294 -2.01 -5.12 -11.46
N ILE A 295 -1.72 -3.81 -11.39
CA ILE A 295 -0.61 -3.17 -12.11
C ILE A 295 0.72 -3.83 -11.71
N ALA A 296 1.02 -3.93 -10.42
CA ALA A 296 2.30 -4.45 -9.94
C ALA A 296 2.53 -5.91 -10.40
N LEU A 297 1.50 -6.76 -10.33
CA LEU A 297 1.55 -8.13 -10.82
C LEU A 297 1.81 -8.21 -12.33
N THR A 298 1.12 -7.38 -13.12
CA THR A 298 1.34 -7.27 -14.57
C THR A 298 2.75 -6.79 -14.88
N GLN A 299 3.20 -5.76 -14.16
CA GLN A 299 4.52 -5.16 -14.32
C GLN A 299 5.63 -6.17 -14.05
N ARG A 300 5.51 -6.94 -12.96
CA ARG A 300 6.45 -8.02 -12.62
C ARG A 300 6.57 -9.01 -13.77
N GLN A 301 5.45 -9.47 -14.30
CA GLN A 301 5.44 -10.42 -15.41
C GLN A 301 6.06 -9.81 -16.68
N SER A 302 5.86 -8.52 -16.92
CA SER A 302 6.42 -7.81 -18.08
C SER A 302 7.94 -7.74 -18.07
N PHE A 303 8.55 -7.64 -16.88
CA PHE A 303 10.01 -7.63 -16.75
C PHE A 303 10.66 -8.98 -17.07
N ARG A 304 9.87 -10.05 -17.17
CA ARG A 304 10.36 -11.38 -17.57
C ARG A 304 10.33 -11.59 -19.08
N LEU A 305 9.74 -10.66 -19.83
CA LEU A 305 9.65 -10.72 -21.28
C LEU A 305 10.74 -9.87 -21.93
N GLU A 306 11.35 -10.41 -22.99
CA GLU A 306 12.37 -9.69 -23.76
C GLU A 306 11.81 -8.47 -24.48
N GLN A 307 10.53 -8.53 -24.88
CA GLN A 307 9.89 -7.51 -25.71
C GLN A 307 9.71 -6.16 -24.99
N GLY A 308 9.78 -6.12 -23.65
CA GLY A 308 9.77 -4.90 -22.84
C GLY A 308 8.62 -3.91 -23.12
N GLY A 309 8.59 -2.80 -22.39
CA GLY A 309 7.67 -1.68 -22.65
C GLY A 309 6.19 -2.07 -22.81
N LEU A 310 5.50 -1.43 -23.75
CA LEU A 310 4.07 -1.65 -24.01
C LEU A 310 3.75 -3.05 -24.55
N MET A 311 4.64 -3.64 -25.35
CA MET A 311 4.45 -4.98 -25.92
C MET A 311 4.55 -6.04 -24.83
N GLY A 312 5.62 -5.99 -24.02
CA GLY A 312 5.80 -6.86 -22.87
C GLY A 312 4.64 -6.73 -21.86
N TRP A 313 4.15 -5.52 -21.62
CA TRP A 313 2.95 -5.31 -20.82
C TRP A 313 1.72 -6.04 -21.38
N THR A 314 1.42 -5.84 -22.66
CA THR A 314 0.26 -6.44 -23.33
C THR A 314 0.30 -7.97 -23.31
N LEU A 315 1.48 -8.55 -23.53
CA LEU A 315 1.70 -9.99 -23.45
C LEU A 315 1.61 -10.54 -22.01
N SER A 316 1.90 -9.72 -21.01
CA SER A 316 1.87 -10.13 -19.60
C SER A 316 0.45 -10.31 -19.08
N ILE A 317 -0.52 -9.57 -19.60
CA ILE A 317 -1.93 -9.64 -19.18
C ILE A 317 -2.47 -11.08 -19.26
N PRO A 318 -2.44 -11.76 -20.43
CA PRO A 318 -2.88 -13.15 -20.53
C PRO A 318 -1.98 -14.13 -19.76
N MET A 319 -0.69 -13.83 -19.56
CA MET A 319 0.20 -14.70 -18.79
C MET A 319 -0.13 -14.72 -17.29
N VAL A 320 -0.39 -13.54 -16.71
CA VAL A 320 -0.84 -13.43 -15.30
C VAL A 320 -2.19 -14.12 -15.16
N ALA A 321 -3.14 -13.84 -16.06
CA ALA A 321 -4.44 -14.48 -16.04
C ALA A 321 -4.37 -16.01 -16.16
N GLY A 322 -3.46 -16.52 -16.98
CA GLY A 322 -3.22 -17.96 -17.14
C GLY A 322 -2.62 -18.65 -15.90
N CYS A 323 -2.11 -17.89 -14.93
CA CYS A 323 -1.63 -18.43 -13.66
C CYS A 323 -2.72 -18.42 -12.57
N LEU A 324 -3.89 -17.80 -12.84
CA LEU A 324 -4.99 -17.73 -11.89
C LEU A 324 -5.85 -19.00 -11.96
N PRO A 325 -6.24 -19.56 -10.79
CA PRO A 325 -6.85 -20.88 -10.72
C PRO A 325 -8.28 -20.92 -11.28
N SER A 326 -9.07 -19.86 -11.11
CA SER A 326 -10.48 -19.84 -11.49
C SER A 326 -10.82 -18.75 -12.50
N GLY A 327 -11.90 -18.99 -13.27
CA GLY A 327 -12.45 -18.00 -14.21
C GLY A 327 -12.81 -16.69 -13.49
N MET A 328 -13.41 -16.76 -12.30
CA MET A 328 -13.76 -15.59 -11.49
C MET A 328 -12.54 -14.77 -11.10
N SER A 329 -11.46 -15.41 -10.63
CA SER A 329 -10.23 -14.70 -10.27
C SER A 329 -9.63 -13.97 -11.47
N ARG A 330 -9.68 -14.56 -12.68
CA ARG A 330 -9.26 -13.91 -13.94
C ARG A 330 -10.10 -12.66 -14.23
N LEU A 331 -11.41 -12.75 -14.07
CA LEU A 331 -12.31 -11.61 -14.29
C LEU A 331 -12.06 -10.50 -13.26
N ARG A 332 -11.89 -10.83 -11.98
CA ARG A 332 -11.58 -9.86 -10.93
C ARG A 332 -10.25 -9.16 -11.16
N TYR A 333 -9.24 -9.89 -11.61
CA TYR A 333 -7.97 -9.31 -12.01
C TYR A 333 -8.13 -8.29 -13.15
N ILE A 334 -8.86 -8.63 -14.21
CA ILE A 334 -9.10 -7.70 -15.33
C ILE A 334 -9.91 -6.47 -14.89
N GLN A 335 -10.91 -6.65 -14.04
CA GLN A 335 -11.70 -5.53 -13.49
C GLN A 335 -10.84 -4.55 -12.70
N SER A 336 -9.85 -5.03 -11.94
CA SER A 336 -8.90 -4.16 -11.23
C SER A 336 -7.84 -3.57 -12.18
N LEU A 337 -7.51 -4.21 -13.28
CA LEU A 337 -6.44 -3.75 -14.18
C LEU A 337 -6.89 -2.64 -15.14
N VAL A 338 -8.11 -2.74 -15.70
CA VAL A 338 -8.57 -1.85 -16.77
C VAL A 338 -8.69 -0.37 -16.36
N PRO A 339 -9.27 0.00 -15.20
CA PRO A 339 -9.39 1.40 -14.79
C PRO A 339 -8.02 2.10 -14.64
N ALA A 340 -7.01 1.30 -14.29
CA ALA A 340 -5.69 1.79 -13.88
C ALA A 340 -4.80 2.25 -15.05
N ARG A 341 -5.09 1.83 -16.30
CA ARG A 341 -4.36 2.21 -17.53
C ARG A 341 -5.29 2.25 -18.75
N THR A 342 -6.16 3.24 -18.79
CA THR A 342 -7.14 3.53 -19.85
C THR A 342 -6.53 4.12 -21.14
N GLU A 343 -5.26 3.84 -21.45
CA GLU A 343 -4.75 4.05 -22.80
C GLU A 343 -5.12 2.80 -23.63
N GLY A 344 -6.16 2.91 -24.47
CA GLY A 344 -6.91 1.80 -25.10
C GLY A 344 -6.14 0.70 -25.86
N ARG A 345 -4.81 0.73 -25.87
CA ARG A 345 -3.90 -0.25 -26.50
C ARG A 345 -3.86 -1.61 -25.80
N HIS A 346 -4.29 -1.72 -24.53
CA HIS A 346 -4.31 -2.99 -23.79
C HIS A 346 -5.71 -3.64 -23.71
N ILE A 347 -6.75 -2.91 -24.13
CA ILE A 347 -8.14 -3.34 -23.97
C ILE A 347 -8.43 -4.65 -24.71
N ALA A 348 -7.85 -4.84 -25.90
CA ALA A 348 -8.02 -6.07 -26.66
C ALA A 348 -7.46 -7.32 -25.94
N ALA A 349 -6.33 -7.19 -25.23
CA ALA A 349 -5.77 -8.29 -24.44
C ALA A 349 -6.65 -8.61 -23.22
N CYS A 350 -7.15 -7.58 -22.53
CA CYS A 350 -8.11 -7.75 -21.42
C CYS A 350 -9.41 -8.43 -21.89
N ALA A 351 -9.95 -7.99 -23.03
CA ALA A 351 -11.14 -8.57 -23.63
C ALA A 351 -10.96 -10.06 -23.97
N LYS A 352 -9.81 -10.43 -24.54
CA LYS A 352 -9.49 -11.82 -24.82
C LYS A 352 -9.50 -12.66 -23.55
N VAL A 353 -8.86 -12.18 -22.48
CA VAL A 353 -8.86 -12.87 -21.18
C VAL A 353 -10.27 -13.06 -20.62
N VAL A 354 -11.14 -12.05 -20.74
CA VAL A 354 -12.55 -12.16 -20.32
C VAL A 354 -13.27 -13.26 -21.10
N LEU A 355 -13.09 -13.29 -22.42
CA LEU A 355 -13.71 -14.31 -23.27
C LEU A 355 -13.17 -15.71 -22.94
N ASP A 356 -11.86 -15.84 -22.75
CA ASP A 356 -11.21 -17.12 -22.41
C ASP A 356 -11.68 -17.61 -21.03
N ALA A 357 -11.80 -16.73 -20.04
CA ALA A 357 -12.30 -17.07 -18.70
C ALA A 357 -13.74 -17.59 -18.70
N VAL A 358 -14.58 -17.10 -19.62
CA VAL A 358 -15.98 -17.52 -19.74
C VAL A 358 -16.14 -18.73 -20.66
N ARG A 359 -15.39 -18.81 -21.76
CA ARG A 359 -15.56 -19.86 -22.78
C ARG A 359 -14.91 -21.18 -22.40
N LEU A 360 -13.73 -21.12 -21.78
CA LEU A 360 -12.88 -22.28 -21.46
C LEU A 360 -13.23 -22.93 -20.12
N THR A 361 -14.28 -22.46 -19.44
CA THR A 361 -14.67 -23.00 -18.15
C THR A 361 -15.88 -23.91 -18.31
N ASP A 362 -15.76 -25.16 -17.88
CA ASP A 362 -16.76 -26.19 -18.15
C ASP A 362 -17.63 -26.50 -16.93
N SER A 363 -17.14 -26.23 -15.73
CA SER A 363 -17.88 -26.43 -14.48
C SER A 363 -18.02 -25.16 -13.63
N PRO A 364 -19.09 -25.05 -12.82
CA PRO A 364 -19.22 -23.99 -11.83
C PRO A 364 -18.03 -23.94 -10.86
N GLU A 365 -17.48 -25.08 -10.46
CA GLU A 365 -16.35 -25.19 -9.55
C GLU A 365 -15.08 -24.56 -10.13
N GLU A 366 -14.79 -24.80 -11.41
CA GLU A 366 -13.68 -24.15 -12.12
C GLU A 366 -13.89 -22.64 -12.26
N PHE A 367 -15.13 -22.18 -12.40
CA PHE A 367 -15.42 -20.77 -12.58
C PHE A 367 -15.35 -20.00 -11.27
N PHE A 368 -16.09 -20.45 -10.26
CA PHE A 368 -16.21 -19.76 -8.97
C PHE A 368 -15.04 -20.08 -8.01
N GLY A 369 -14.28 -21.15 -8.28
CA GLY A 369 -13.19 -21.62 -7.42
C GLY A 369 -13.68 -21.98 -6.03
N ASP A 370 -12.90 -21.63 -5.00
CA ASP A 370 -13.21 -21.90 -3.59
C ASP A 370 -14.38 -21.07 -3.03
N THR A 371 -15.10 -20.32 -3.87
CA THR A 371 -16.25 -19.51 -3.43
C THR A 371 -17.46 -20.43 -3.28
N ALA A 372 -17.71 -20.89 -2.05
CA ALA A 372 -18.94 -21.64 -1.73
C ALA A 372 -20.17 -20.75 -1.93
N LEU A 373 -20.90 -20.99 -3.03
CA LEU A 373 -22.12 -20.26 -3.38
C LEU A 373 -23.26 -21.24 -3.62
N THR A 374 -24.47 -20.83 -3.25
CA THR A 374 -25.69 -21.51 -3.69
C THR A 374 -25.91 -21.26 -5.19
N PRO A 375 -26.71 -22.07 -5.91
CA PRO A 375 -27.03 -21.81 -7.31
C PRO A 375 -27.61 -20.40 -7.55
N GLU A 376 -28.45 -19.91 -6.64
CA GLU A 376 -28.97 -18.54 -6.67
C GLU A 376 -27.85 -17.50 -6.48
N GLY A 377 -26.95 -17.72 -5.52
CA GLY A 377 -25.78 -16.86 -5.30
C GLY A 377 -24.84 -16.84 -6.50
N MET A 378 -24.66 -17.98 -7.19
CA MET A 378 -23.89 -18.08 -8.43
C MET A 378 -24.53 -17.23 -9.54
N ALA A 379 -25.85 -17.32 -9.74
CA ALA A 379 -26.58 -16.53 -10.73
C ALA A 379 -26.45 -15.03 -10.48
N VAL A 380 -26.67 -14.58 -9.24
CA VAL A 380 -26.52 -13.16 -8.85
C VAL A 380 -25.09 -12.66 -9.04
N THR A 381 -24.10 -13.48 -8.67
CA THR A 381 -22.68 -13.15 -8.84
C THR A 381 -22.31 -13.04 -10.30
N LEU A 382 -22.77 -13.98 -11.14
CA LEU A 382 -22.52 -13.97 -12.58
C LEU A 382 -23.11 -12.73 -13.25
N ASP A 383 -24.32 -12.32 -12.88
CA ASP A 383 -24.97 -11.12 -13.40
C ASP A 383 -24.26 -9.84 -12.96
N THR A 384 -23.80 -9.80 -11.71
CA THR A 384 -23.03 -8.67 -11.20
C THR A 384 -21.70 -8.52 -11.94
N VAL A 385 -20.96 -9.63 -12.09
CA VAL A 385 -19.69 -9.63 -12.82
C VAL A 385 -19.89 -9.30 -14.30
N SER A 386 -20.95 -9.81 -14.94
CA SER A 386 -21.29 -9.48 -16.32
C SER A 386 -21.54 -7.97 -16.50
N ARG A 387 -22.31 -7.35 -15.59
CA ARG A 387 -22.55 -5.90 -15.58
C ARG A 387 -21.26 -5.11 -15.35
N ASP A 388 -20.43 -5.53 -14.40
CA ASP A 388 -19.15 -4.88 -14.11
C ASP A 388 -18.20 -4.96 -15.32
N VAL A 389 -18.15 -6.11 -15.99
CA VAL A 389 -17.37 -6.30 -17.24
C VAL A 389 -17.90 -5.39 -18.35
N ALA A 390 -19.21 -5.24 -18.49
CA ALA A 390 -19.81 -4.34 -19.49
C ALA A 390 -19.43 -2.88 -19.27
N ARG A 391 -19.14 -2.47 -18.02
CA ARG A 391 -18.69 -1.11 -17.66
C ARG A 391 -17.23 -0.83 -17.97
N LEU A 392 -16.44 -1.85 -18.33
CA LEU A 392 -15.01 -1.69 -18.63
C LEU A 392 -14.71 -0.97 -19.96
N GLY A 393 -15.74 -0.52 -20.69
CA GLY A 393 -15.56 0.29 -21.90
C GLY A 393 -14.94 -0.46 -23.08
N PHE A 394 -15.19 -1.77 -23.19
CA PHE A 394 -14.72 -2.55 -24.33
C PHE A 394 -15.34 -2.06 -25.66
N PRO A 395 -14.61 -2.11 -26.79
CA PRO A 395 -15.14 -1.78 -28.11
C PRO A 395 -16.46 -2.52 -28.38
N GLU A 396 -17.42 -1.88 -29.06
CA GLU A 396 -18.77 -2.44 -29.29
C GLU A 396 -18.75 -3.85 -29.89
N GLN A 397 -17.80 -4.11 -30.79
CA GLN A 397 -17.56 -5.42 -31.42
C GLN A 397 -17.29 -6.54 -30.39
N ILE A 398 -16.68 -6.19 -29.26
CA ILE A 398 -16.37 -7.09 -28.13
C ILE A 398 -17.50 -7.04 -27.08
N ALA A 399 -18.18 -5.89 -26.97
CA ALA A 399 -19.28 -5.69 -26.02
C ALA A 399 -20.48 -6.63 -26.28
N GLY A 400 -20.82 -6.90 -27.55
CA GLY A 400 -21.85 -7.89 -27.88
C GLY A 400 -21.44 -9.33 -27.52
N VAL A 401 -20.16 -9.65 -27.74
CA VAL A 401 -19.63 -11.01 -27.61
C VAL A 401 -19.56 -11.47 -26.15
N HIS A 402 -19.19 -10.59 -25.22
CA HIS A 402 -19.12 -11.00 -23.80
C HIS A 402 -20.51 -11.29 -23.22
N ARG A 403 -21.55 -10.48 -23.52
CA ARG A 403 -22.92 -10.75 -23.04
C ARG A 403 -23.42 -12.14 -23.46
N HIS A 404 -23.28 -12.47 -24.75
CA HIS A 404 -23.59 -13.81 -25.24
C HIS A 404 -22.75 -14.91 -24.58
N ALA A 405 -21.48 -14.65 -24.27
CA ALA A 405 -20.63 -15.60 -23.58
C ALA A 405 -21.12 -15.86 -22.15
N PHE A 406 -21.48 -14.83 -21.39
CA PHE A 406 -22.04 -14.96 -20.04
C PHE A 406 -23.39 -15.67 -20.03
N ASP A 407 -24.27 -15.39 -20.99
CA ASP A 407 -25.54 -16.13 -21.13
C ASP A 407 -25.32 -17.60 -21.47
N SER A 408 -24.33 -17.89 -22.33
CA SER A 408 -23.95 -19.26 -22.68
C SER A 408 -23.39 -20.00 -21.46
N LEU A 409 -22.59 -19.32 -20.64
CA LEU A 409 -22.06 -19.87 -19.39
C LEU A 409 -23.18 -20.15 -18.38
N ARG A 410 -24.12 -19.20 -18.23
CA ARG A 410 -25.31 -19.36 -17.38
C ARG A 410 -26.11 -20.61 -17.77
N LYS A 411 -26.35 -20.79 -19.08
CA LYS A 411 -27.02 -21.99 -19.61
C LYS A 411 -26.23 -23.27 -19.35
N ARG A 412 -24.90 -23.25 -19.56
CA ARG A 412 -24.01 -24.40 -19.31
C ARG A 412 -24.07 -24.84 -17.85
N PHE A 413 -24.15 -23.89 -16.92
CA PHE A 413 -24.24 -24.15 -15.49
C PHE A 413 -25.66 -24.47 -15.00
N GLY A 414 -26.67 -24.48 -15.88
CA GLY A 414 -28.06 -24.72 -15.49
C GLY A 414 -28.63 -23.65 -14.55
N LEU A 415 -28.05 -22.45 -14.53
CA LEU A 415 -28.46 -21.37 -13.63
C LEU A 415 -29.69 -20.66 -14.20
N ARG A 416 -30.74 -20.54 -13.39
CA ARG A 416 -31.89 -19.69 -13.74
C ARG A 416 -31.49 -18.22 -13.60
N PRO A 417 -32.00 -17.31 -14.45
CA PRO A 417 -31.86 -15.89 -14.19
C PRO A 417 -32.43 -15.60 -12.79
N PRO A 418 -31.80 -14.71 -12.00
CA PRO A 418 -32.37 -14.30 -10.73
C PRO A 418 -33.79 -13.78 -11.00
N LEU A 419 -34.76 -14.24 -10.20
CA LEU A 419 -36.10 -13.64 -10.19
C LEU A 419 -35.88 -12.15 -10.02
N GLU A 420 -36.37 -11.34 -10.98
CA GLU A 420 -36.38 -9.90 -10.80
C GLU A 420 -36.98 -9.63 -9.43
N LEU A 421 -36.18 -9.05 -8.53
CA LEU A 421 -36.70 -8.48 -7.30
C LEU A 421 -37.66 -7.39 -7.78
N VAL A 422 -38.94 -7.75 -7.89
CA VAL A 422 -40.03 -6.81 -8.07
C VAL A 422 -39.77 -5.71 -7.05
N PRO A 423 -39.63 -4.44 -7.47
CA PRO A 423 -39.49 -3.36 -6.50
C PRO A 423 -40.68 -3.48 -5.56
N SER A 424 -40.43 -3.65 -4.27
CA SER A 424 -41.49 -3.60 -3.27
C SER A 424 -42.13 -2.22 -3.37
N VAL A 425 -43.29 -2.16 -4.02
CA VAL A 425 -44.16 -1.00 -3.98
C VAL A 425 -44.80 -0.99 -2.60
N SER A 426 -44.21 -0.22 -1.68
CA SER A 426 -44.87 0.48 -0.57
C SER A 426 -43.86 1.34 0.17
#